data_AF-A0A096H1D3-F1
#
_entry.id   AF-A0A096H1D3-F1
#
_cell.length_a   1.000
_cell.length_b   1.000
_cell.length_c   1.000
_cell.angle_alpha   90.00
_cell.angle_beta   90.00
_cell.angle_gamma   90.00
#
_symmetry.space_group_name_H-M   'P 1'
#
loop_
_entity.id
_entity.type
_entity.pdbx_description
1 polymer ?
#
loop_
_entity_poly.entity_id
_entity_poly.type
_entity_poly.pdbx_seq_one_letter_code
_entity_poly.pdbx_strand_id
1 'polypeptide(L)' 'MSDITIYHNPACGTSRNVLALIRNSGVEPTVIEYLKTPPDRATLVGLIQAMGLPVRDVLRQKG' A
#
# COMPACT_ATOMS: atom_id res chain seq x y z
N MET A 1 11.53 9.53 -10.47
CA MET A 1 10.87 8.57 -9.56
C MET A 1 9.65 9.26 -9.03
N SER A 2 8.48 8.63 -9.04
CA SER A 2 7.28 9.21 -8.46
C SER A 2 7.36 9.20 -6.94
N ASP A 3 6.93 10.29 -6.31
CA ASP A 3 6.93 10.44 -4.84
C ASP A 3 5.86 9.57 -4.14
N ILE A 4 5.06 8.84 -4.90
CA ILE A 4 3.96 8.01 -4.40
C ILE A 4 4.30 6.54 -4.58
N THR A 5 4.23 5.78 -3.49
CA THR A 5 4.36 4.32 -3.50
C THR A 5 3.06 3.68 -3.03
N ILE A 6 2.59 2.66 -3.74
CA ILE A 6 1.43 1.85 -3.37
C ILE A 6 1.84 0.39 -3.16
N TYR A 7 1.54 -0.13 -1.97
CA TYR A 7 1.61 -1.57 -1.68
C TYR A 7 0.32 -2.22 -2.16
N HIS A 8 0.39 -2.90 -3.30
CA HIS A 8 -0.76 -3.28 -4.10
C HIS A 8 -1.02 -4.79 -4.07
N ASN A 9 -2.29 -5.18 -4.04
CA ASN A 9 -2.74 -6.55 -4.32
C ASN A 9 -3.71 -6.54 -5.52
N PRO A 10 -3.35 -7.14 -6.68
CA PRO A 10 -4.21 -7.18 -7.87
C PRO A 10 -5.57 -7.84 -7.66
N ALA A 11 -5.68 -8.78 -6.71
CA ALA A 11 -6.93 -9.47 -6.39
C ALA A 11 -7.86 -8.65 -5.48
N CYS A 12 -7.40 -7.53 -4.92
CA CYS A 12 -8.20 -6.68 -4.03
C CYS A 12 -8.88 -5.54 -4.81
N GLY A 13 -10.21 -5.52 -4.84
CA GLY A 13 -11.00 -4.48 -5.51
C GLY A 13 -10.66 -3.06 -5.03
N THR A 14 -10.57 -2.85 -3.72
CA THR A 14 -10.18 -1.57 -3.12
C THR A 14 -8.79 -1.13 -3.57
N SER A 15 -7.82 -2.06 -3.60
CA SER A 15 -6.45 -1.80 -4.05
C SER A 15 -6.38 -1.39 -5.53
N ARG A 16 -7.21 -2.00 -6.39
CA ARG A 16 -7.33 -1.62 -7.81
C ARG A 16 -7.96 -0.23 -7.98
N ASN A 17 -8.99 0.09 -7.20
CA ASN A 17 -9.63 1.39 -7.26
C ASN A 17 -8.67 2.51 -6.83
N VAL A 18 -7.92 2.33 -5.74
CA VAL A 18 -6.93 3.32 -5.28
C VAL A 18 -5.82 3.52 -6.32
N LEU A 19 -5.29 2.44 -6.92
CA LEU A 19 -4.30 2.55 -7.99
C LEU A 19 -4.83 3.36 -9.18
N ALA A 20 -6.07 3.11 -9.59
CA ALA A 20 -6.72 3.86 -10.66
C ALA A 20 -6.90 5.35 -10.30
N LEU A 21 -7.28 5.66 -9.07
CA LEU A 21 -7.42 7.04 -8.60
C LEU A 21 -6.08 7.80 -8.63
N ILE A 22 -4.98 7.18 -8.19
CA ILE A 22 -3.64 7.79 -8.25
C ILE A 22 -3.25 8.05 -9.71
N ARG A 23 -3.48 7.09 -10.61
CA ARG A 23 -3.21 7.28 -12.04
C ARG A 23 -4.07 8.37 -12.67
N ASN A 24 -5.34 8.44 -12.29
CA ASN A 24 -6.27 9.46 -12.75
C ASN A 24 -5.88 10.88 -12.29
N SER A 25 -5.09 11.02 -11.23
CA SER A 25 -4.51 12.32 -10.84
C SER A 25 -3.28 12.69 -11.68
N GLY A 26 -2.94 11.92 -12.71
CA GLY A 26 -1.79 12.16 -13.60
C GLY A 26 -0.45 11.68 -13.04
N VAL A 27 -0.43 10.95 -11.92
CA VAL A 27 0.79 10.43 -11.29
C VAL A 27 0.87 8.93 -11.50
N GLU A 28 2.00 8.44 -12.04
CA GLU A 28 2.27 7.00 -12.08
C GLU A 28 3.05 6.58 -10.81
N PRO A 29 2.44 5.86 -9.85
CA PRO A 29 3.10 5.53 -8.60
C PRO A 29 4.09 4.37 -8.76
N THR A 30 5.00 4.24 -7.80
CA THR A 30 5.77 3.02 -7.61
C THR A 30 4.83 1.94 -7.07
N VAL A 31 4.64 0.84 -7.82
CA VAL A 31 3.75 -0.26 -7.43
C VAL A 31 4.56 -1.41 -6.86
N ILE A 32 4.29 -1.79 -5.61
CA ILE A 32 4.94 -2.93 -4.93
C ILE A 32 3.89 -4.00 -4.65
N GLU A 33 4.04 -5.18 -5.25
CA GLU A 33 3.18 -6.34 -4.93
C GLU A 33 3.57 -6.95 -3.58
N TYR A 34 3.01 -6.45 -2.48
CA TYR A 34 3.48 -6.77 -1.12
C TYR A 34 3.38 -8.26 -0.73
N LEU A 35 2.54 -9.04 -1.43
CA LEU A 35 2.47 -10.49 -1.22
C LEU A 35 3.66 -11.24 -1.84
N LYS A 36 4.30 -10.66 -2.86
CA LYS A 36 5.49 -11.21 -3.52
C LYS A 36 6.77 -10.60 -2.97
N THR A 37 6.73 -9.30 -2.70
CA THR A 37 7.86 -8.49 -2.24
C THR A 37 7.46 -7.72 -1.00
N PRO A 38 7.36 -8.41 0.16
CA PRO A 38 6.95 -7.76 1.40
C PRO A 38 8.00 -6.73 1.84
N PRO A 39 7.58 -5.63 2.50
CA PRO A 39 8.52 -4.70 3.11
C PRO A 39 9.30 -5.39 4.23
N ASP A 40 10.52 -4.92 4.47
CA ASP A 40 11.27 -5.32 5.66
C ASP A 40 10.64 -4.75 6.94
N ARG A 41 11.15 -5.18 8.10
CA ARG A 41 10.63 -4.76 9.41
C ARG A 41 10.71 -3.25 9.61
N ALA A 42 11.82 -2.62 9.24
CA ALA A 42 12.03 -1.19 9.48
C ALA A 42 11.04 -0.36 8.65
N THR A 43 10.87 -0.73 7.38
CA THR A 43 9.90 -0.14 6.46
C THR A 43 8.48 -0.32 6.97
N LEU A 44 8.10 -1.53 7.39
CA LEU A 44 6.74 -1.79 7.90
C LEU A 44 6.44 -0.95 9.16
N VAL A 45 7.38 -0.84 10.08
CA VAL A 45 7.23 0.01 11.28
C VAL A 45 7.04 1.48 10.87
N GLY A 46 7.84 1.99 9.94
CA GLY A 46 7.70 3.35 9.43
C GLY A 46 6.35 3.61 8.76
N LEU A 47 5.84 2.66 7.98
CA LEU A 47 4.51 2.76 7.35
C LEU A 47 3.40 2.84 8.40
N ILE A 48 3.42 1.97 9.41
CA ILE A 48 2.41 1.96 10.47
C ILE A 48 2.46 3.27 11.28
N GLN A 49 3.66 3.78 11.57
CA GLN A 49 3.84 5.07 12.24
C GLN A 49 3.26 6.23 11.41
N ALA A 50 3.55 6.26 10.10
CA ALA A 50 3.04 7.30 9.20
C ALA A 50 1.51 7.25 9.04
N MET A 51 0.90 6.08 9.15
CA MET A 51 -0.56 5.93 9.15
C MET A 51 -1.21 6.46 10.44
N GLY A 52 -0.47 6.58 11.55
CA GLY A 52 -1.01 6.99 12.84
C GLY A 52 -1.99 5.98 13.45
N LEU A 53 -1.93 4.71 13.03
CA LEU A 53 -2.82 3.64 13.48
C LEU A 53 -2.09 2.68 14.43
N PRO A 54 -2.79 2.06 15.40
CA PRO A 54 -2.23 0.97 16.16
C PRO A 54 -2.01 -0.25 15.24
N VAL A 55 -0.94 -1.02 15.48
CA VAL A 55 -0.57 -2.19 14.68
C VAL A 55 -1.73 -3.16 14.44
N ARG A 56 -2.59 -3.35 15.46
CA ARG A 56 -3.72 -4.27 15.40
C ARG A 56 -4.76 -3.88 14.35
N ASP A 57 -4.92 -2.59 14.06
CA ASP A 57 -5.91 -2.09 13.11
C ASP A 57 -5.44 -2.26 11.65
N VAL A 58 -4.14 -2.46 11.44
CA VAL A 58 -3.55 -2.74 10.12
C VAL A 58 -3.72 -4.22 9.74
N LEU A 59 -4.00 -5.10 10.70
CA LEU A 59 -4.22 -6.52 10.43
C LEU A 59 -5.53 -6.73 9.68
N ARG A 60 -5.44 -7.31 8.48
CA ARG A 60 -6.61 -7.67 7.67
C ARG A 60 -7.46 -8.70 8.41
N GLN A 61 -8.70 -8.32 8.74
CA GLN A 61 -9.63 -9.20 9.46
C GLN A 61 -10.42 -10.13 8.54
N LYS A 62 -10.63 -9.74 7.27
CA LYS A 62 -11.40 -10.50 6.29
C LYS A 62 -10.70 -10.49 4.93
N GLY A 63 -10.52 -11.70 4.38
CA GLY A 63 -9.86 -12.01 3.11
C GLY A 63 -10.87 -12.14 2.00
#